data_AF-A0A9D2EE76-F1
#
_entry.id   AF-A0A9D2EE76-F1
#
_cell.length_a   1.000
_cell.length_b   1.000
_cell.length_c   1.000
_cell.angle_alpha   90.00
_cell.angle_beta   90.00
_cell.angle_gamma   90.00
#
_symmetry.space_group_name_H-M   'P 1'
#
loop_
_entity.id
_entity.type
_entity.pdbx_description
1 polymer ?
#
loop_
_entity_poly.entity_id
_entity_poly.type
_entity_poly.pdbx_seq_one_letter_code
_entity_poly.pdbx_strand_id
1 'polypeptide(L)'
;MGKKKRTRANRQRPSGGGHRHSDGQNRPHPVPRSGQLTGPAAAGAQPAGRDESGNAAAQLQVVVGLIATGTLDAHLGTLQAAISKRHQDRRREASNQAAAQFQVGDRVTLTNGIRPLYLQGATGTVTGWAHQNAIVHLDHPTGRFPGGEIRCPPLGLRRLVD
;
A
#
# COMPACT_ATOMS: atom_id res chain seq x y z
N MET A 1 -11.38 -40.64 -38.22
CA MET A 1 -11.53 -39.92 -36.94
C MET A 1 -11.97 -38.49 -37.19
N GLY A 2 -13.20 -38.13 -36.84
CA GLY A 2 -13.71 -36.76 -36.95
C GLY A 2 -13.33 -35.90 -35.74
N LYS A 3 -13.03 -34.62 -35.98
CA LYS A 3 -13.02 -33.59 -34.93
C LYS A 3 -13.90 -32.42 -35.36
N LYS A 4 -15.15 -32.46 -34.87
CA LYS A 4 -16.09 -31.33 -34.82
C LYS A 4 -15.51 -30.26 -33.89
N LYS A 5 -15.48 -28.98 -34.29
CA LYS A 5 -15.47 -27.85 -33.35
C LYS A 5 -16.71 -26.99 -33.60
N ARG A 6 -17.55 -26.96 -32.57
CA ARG A 6 -18.80 -26.19 -32.45
C ARG A 6 -18.47 -24.78 -31.92
N THR A 7 -18.99 -23.78 -32.63
CA THR A 7 -19.88 -22.70 -32.15
C THR A 7 -19.49 -21.90 -30.90
N ARG A 8 -19.37 -20.56 -31.01
CA ARG A 8 -20.44 -19.59 -30.66
C ARG A 8 -19.95 -18.13 -30.68
N ALA A 9 -20.81 -17.29 -31.24
CA ALA A 9 -20.85 -15.84 -31.11
C ALA A 9 -21.22 -15.40 -29.67
N ASN A 10 -20.86 -14.17 -29.26
CA ASN A 10 -21.76 -13.38 -28.43
C ASN A 10 -21.52 -11.86 -28.48
N ARG A 11 -22.64 -11.16 -28.26
CA ARG A 11 -23.03 -9.77 -28.47
C ARG A 11 -22.34 -8.70 -27.62
N GLN A 12 -22.25 -7.54 -28.28
CA GLN A 12 -22.62 -6.18 -27.84
C GLN A 12 -23.31 -6.01 -26.47
N ARG A 13 -22.90 -4.95 -25.78
CA ARG A 13 -23.71 -4.20 -24.80
C ARG A 13 -23.62 -2.70 -25.10
N PRO A 14 -24.76 -1.98 -25.19
CA PRO A 14 -24.79 -0.53 -25.13
C PRO A 14 -25.04 -0.08 -23.68
N SER A 15 -24.50 1.06 -23.28
CA SER A 15 -24.88 1.76 -22.06
C SER A 15 -25.06 3.23 -22.40
N GLY A 16 -26.30 3.70 -22.38
CA GLY A 16 -26.65 5.09 -22.54
C GLY A 16 -26.82 5.84 -21.23
N GLY A 17 -27.09 7.13 -21.38
CA GLY A 17 -28.04 7.89 -20.57
C GLY A 17 -27.52 8.46 -19.25
N GLY A 18 -27.57 9.80 -19.12
CA GLY A 18 -27.55 10.44 -17.81
C GLY A 18 -27.16 11.92 -17.80
N HIS A 19 -28.04 12.78 -18.32
CA HIS A 19 -28.05 14.22 -18.00
C HIS A 19 -28.25 14.46 -16.50
N ARG A 20 -27.57 15.47 -15.93
CA ARG A 20 -28.12 16.29 -14.83
C ARG A 20 -27.70 17.76 -14.95
N HIS A 21 -28.74 18.58 -15.11
CA HIS A 21 -28.79 20.01 -14.81
C HIS A 21 -28.86 20.25 -13.29
N SER A 22 -28.31 21.36 -12.84
CA SER A 22 -28.81 22.24 -11.75
C SER A 22 -27.83 23.41 -11.66
N ASP A 23 -28.14 24.61 -12.15
CA ASP A 23 -28.98 25.65 -11.52
C ASP A 23 -28.68 25.87 -10.04
N GLY A 24 -28.16 27.07 -9.74
CA GLY A 24 -27.85 27.49 -8.38
C GLY A 24 -27.22 28.88 -8.33
N GLN A 25 -27.97 29.89 -8.75
CA GLN A 25 -27.68 31.30 -8.45
C GLN A 25 -27.66 31.49 -6.92
N ASN A 26 -26.66 32.18 -6.36
CA ASN A 26 -26.88 32.90 -5.11
C ASN A 26 -25.91 34.06 -4.92
N ARG A 27 -26.48 35.26 -4.81
CA ARG A 27 -25.84 36.52 -4.39
C ARG A 27 -25.68 36.53 -2.87
N PRO A 28 -24.63 37.14 -2.30
CA PRO A 28 -24.63 37.50 -0.90
C PRO A 28 -24.53 39.02 -0.69
N HIS A 29 -25.47 39.60 0.05
CA HIS A 29 -25.25 40.65 1.05
C HIS A 29 -26.45 40.70 1.99
N PRO A 30 -26.22 40.56 3.30
CA PRO A 30 -26.32 41.75 4.14
C PRO A 30 -25.26 41.80 5.25
N VAL A 31 -24.86 43.02 5.63
CA VAL A 31 -24.15 43.34 6.88
C VAL A 31 -25.16 43.50 8.02
N PRO A 32 -24.82 43.05 9.23
CA PRO A 32 -25.22 43.78 10.42
C PRO A 32 -24.05 44.15 11.33
N ARG A 33 -24.20 45.34 11.91
CA ARG A 33 -23.33 46.03 12.87
C ARG A 33 -23.27 45.34 14.23
N SER A 34 -22.07 45.42 14.78
CA SER A 34 -21.66 45.49 16.19
C SER A 34 -22.76 45.56 17.26
N GLY A 35 -22.66 44.67 18.24
CA GLY A 35 -23.31 44.79 19.54
C GLY A 35 -22.84 43.66 20.46
N GLN A 36 -22.16 44.04 21.54
CA GLN A 36 -21.45 43.20 22.51
C GLN A 36 -22.30 42.11 23.18
N LEU A 37 -21.66 41.09 23.75
CA LEU A 37 -21.65 40.84 25.21
C LEU A 37 -20.68 39.71 25.57
N THR A 38 -19.92 39.97 26.62
CA THR A 38 -18.85 39.23 27.30
C THR A 38 -19.24 37.83 27.82
N GLY A 39 -18.30 36.88 27.74
CA GLY A 39 -18.32 35.60 28.48
C GLY A 39 -17.03 34.81 28.23
N PRO A 40 -16.47 34.08 29.21
CA PRO A 40 -15.07 33.70 29.25
C PRO A 40 -14.74 32.59 28.24
N ALA A 41 -13.68 32.79 27.46
CA ALA A 41 -13.11 31.74 26.61
C ALA A 41 -12.33 30.73 27.48
N ALA A 42 -13.07 29.90 28.20
CA ALA A 42 -12.59 28.63 28.74
C ALA A 42 -13.36 27.50 28.02
N ALA A 43 -12.99 27.26 26.77
CA ALA A 43 -13.34 26.05 26.05
C ALA A 43 -12.06 25.56 25.39
N GLY A 44 -11.50 24.51 25.99
CA GLY A 44 -10.23 23.94 25.59
C GLY A 44 -10.23 23.59 24.11
N ALA A 45 -9.17 24.00 23.43
CA ALA A 45 -8.70 23.27 22.27
C ALA A 45 -8.34 21.85 22.74
N GLN A 46 -9.31 20.93 22.66
CA GLN A 46 -9.04 19.51 22.85
C GLN A 46 -8.06 19.05 21.77
N PRO A 47 -6.96 18.37 22.14
CA PRO A 47 -6.03 17.82 21.18
C PRO A 47 -6.65 16.55 20.60
N ALA A 48 -7.38 16.67 19.49
CA ALA A 48 -8.11 15.56 18.86
C ALA A 48 -7.23 14.32 18.54
N GLY A 49 -5.90 14.45 18.52
CA GLY A 49 -4.98 13.32 18.30
C GLY A 49 -4.64 12.47 19.53
N ARG A 50 -4.93 12.93 20.76
CA ARG A 50 -4.52 12.20 21.99
C ARG A 50 -5.52 11.12 22.39
N ASP A 51 -6.80 11.32 22.09
CA ASP A 51 -7.88 10.45 22.53
C ASP A 51 -8.03 9.19 21.65
N GLU A 52 -7.77 9.28 20.34
CA GLU A 52 -7.84 8.14 19.42
C GLU A 52 -6.75 7.10 19.71
N SER A 53 -5.52 7.56 19.99
CA SER A 53 -4.41 6.68 20.36
C SER A 53 -4.64 6.02 21.72
N GLY A 54 -5.24 6.74 22.67
CA GLY A 54 -5.64 6.19 23.97
C GLY A 54 -6.73 5.13 23.87
N ASN A 55 -7.74 5.37 23.01
CA ASN A 55 -8.81 4.40 22.74
C ASN A 55 -8.26 3.13 22.06
N ALA A 56 -7.39 3.27 21.06
CA ALA A 56 -6.77 2.13 20.39
C ALA A 56 -5.92 1.28 21.35
N ALA A 57 -5.16 1.92 22.26
CA ALA A 57 -4.37 1.21 23.27
C ALA A 57 -5.26 0.44 24.26
N ALA A 58 -6.38 1.02 24.69
CA ALA A 58 -7.35 0.34 25.55
C ALA A 58 -8.00 -0.86 24.83
N GLN A 59 -8.41 -0.70 23.57
CA GLN A 59 -8.97 -1.80 22.76
C GLN A 59 -7.96 -2.93 22.57
N LEU A 60 -6.67 -2.60 22.33
CA LEU A 60 -5.61 -3.59 22.23
C LEU A 60 -5.47 -4.40 23.52
N GLN A 61 -5.49 -3.74 24.69
CA GLN A 61 -5.42 -4.43 25.98
C GLN A 61 -6.60 -5.40 26.18
N VAL A 62 -7.81 -5.01 25.77
CA VAL A 62 -8.98 -5.90 25.81
C VAL A 62 -8.75 -7.14 24.93
N VAL A 63 -8.31 -6.96 23.69
CA VAL A 63 -8.03 -8.09 22.77
C VAL A 63 -6.94 -9.00 23.34
N VAL A 64 -5.86 -8.42 23.87
CA VAL A 64 -4.77 -9.18 24.50
C VAL A 64 -5.28 -9.96 25.71
N GLY A 65 -6.11 -9.35 26.55
CA GLY A 65 -6.73 -10.01 27.70
C GLY A 65 -7.59 -11.21 27.27
N LEU A 66 -8.44 -11.05 26.26
CA LEU A 66 -9.30 -12.11 25.73
C LEU A 66 -8.52 -13.28 25.11
N ILE A 67 -7.35 -12.99 24.52
CA ILE A 67 -6.43 -14.03 24.06
C ILE A 67 -5.80 -14.74 25.27
N ALA A 68 -5.32 -13.99 26.27
CA ALA A 68 -4.65 -14.54 27.44
C ALA A 68 -5.58 -15.43 28.31
N THR A 69 -6.88 -15.12 28.35
CA THR A 69 -7.88 -15.92 29.07
C THR A 69 -8.40 -17.12 28.26
N GLY A 70 -7.95 -17.30 27.01
CA GLY A 70 -8.40 -18.37 26.12
C GLY A 70 -9.79 -18.14 25.52
N THR A 71 -10.42 -16.99 25.78
CA THR A 71 -11.79 -16.68 25.30
C THR A 71 -11.87 -16.65 23.77
N LEU A 72 -10.75 -16.40 23.08
CA LEU A 72 -10.67 -16.33 21.61
C LEU A 72 -10.03 -17.56 20.95
N ASP A 73 -9.81 -18.67 21.67
CA ASP A 73 -9.09 -19.84 21.14
C ASP A 73 -9.68 -20.38 19.84
N ALA A 74 -11.01 -20.49 19.76
CA ALA A 74 -11.73 -20.91 18.56
C ALA A 74 -11.60 -19.93 17.37
N HIS A 75 -11.12 -18.71 17.61
CA HIS A 75 -11.03 -17.63 16.62
C HIS A 75 -9.59 -17.21 16.30
N LEU A 76 -8.57 -17.81 16.93
CA LEU A 76 -7.17 -17.45 16.69
C LEU A 76 -6.76 -17.58 15.22
N GLY A 77 -7.29 -18.58 14.50
CA GLY A 77 -7.06 -18.73 13.06
C GLY A 77 -7.56 -17.54 12.25
N THR A 78 -8.74 -17.01 12.58
CA THR A 78 -9.32 -15.82 11.93
C THR A 78 -8.48 -14.57 12.23
N LEU A 79 -8.03 -14.39 13.48
CA LEU A 79 -7.16 -13.28 13.86
C LEU A 79 -5.82 -13.34 13.13
N GLN A 80 -5.18 -14.51 13.09
CA GLN A 80 -3.94 -14.73 12.35
C GLN A 80 -4.10 -14.39 10.87
N ALA A 81 -5.20 -14.83 10.24
CA ALA A 81 -5.48 -14.54 8.84
C ALA A 81 -5.64 -13.03 8.59
N ALA A 82 -6.40 -12.32 9.43
CA ALA A 82 -6.59 -10.89 9.32
C ALA A 82 -5.27 -10.10 9.48
N ILE A 83 -4.47 -10.45 10.49
CA ILE A 83 -3.16 -9.84 10.75
C ILE A 83 -2.21 -10.10 9.59
N SER A 84 -2.12 -11.35 9.14
CA SER A 84 -1.25 -11.76 8.02
C SER A 84 -1.62 -11.02 6.74
N LYS A 85 -2.92 -10.94 6.42
CA LYS A 85 -3.42 -10.19 5.26
C LYS A 85 -3.02 -8.72 5.36
N ARG A 86 -3.22 -8.06 6.51
CA ARG A 86 -2.83 -6.67 6.69
C ARG A 86 -1.33 -6.45 6.52
N HIS A 87 -0.49 -7.37 7.01
CA HIS A 87 0.96 -7.30 6.78
C HIS A 87 1.33 -7.46 5.31
N GLN A 88 0.68 -8.38 4.59
CA GLN A 88 0.89 -8.57 3.15
C GLN A 88 0.48 -7.34 2.35
N ASP A 89 -0.68 -6.77 2.64
CA ASP A 89 -1.18 -5.56 1.99
C ASP A 89 -0.22 -4.38 2.18
N ARG A 90 0.26 -4.15 3.43
CA ARG A 90 1.24 -3.09 3.71
C ARG A 90 2.57 -3.33 3.00
N ARG A 91 3.06 -4.56 2.94
CA ARG A 91 4.30 -4.89 2.22
C ARG A 91 4.14 -4.67 0.72
N ARG A 92 2.99 -5.03 0.16
CA ARG A 92 2.67 -4.82 -1.26
C ARG A 92 2.60 -3.34 -1.60
N GLU A 93 1.91 -2.55 -0.77
CA GLU A 93 1.84 -1.10 -0.92
C GLU A 93 3.23 -0.46 -0.85
N ALA A 94 4.04 -0.80 0.16
CA ALA A 94 5.42 -0.33 0.27
C ALA A 94 6.28 -0.75 -0.93
N SER A 95 6.11 -1.98 -1.42
CA SER A 95 6.81 -2.46 -2.61
C SER A 95 6.42 -1.71 -3.86
N ASN A 96 5.14 -1.36 -4.03
CA ASN A 96 4.66 -0.56 -5.16
C ASN A 96 5.21 0.88 -5.08
N GLN A 97 5.23 1.47 -3.88
CA GLN A 97 5.80 2.80 -3.66
C GLN A 97 7.30 2.81 -3.96
N ALA A 98 8.04 1.79 -3.51
CA ALA A 98 9.45 1.62 -3.84
C ALA A 98 9.67 1.40 -5.33
N ALA A 99 8.82 0.59 -5.99
CA ALA A 99 8.91 0.34 -7.42
C ALA A 99 8.84 1.63 -8.25
N ALA A 100 7.95 2.56 -7.86
CA ALA A 100 7.76 3.84 -8.52
C ALA A 100 9.00 4.77 -8.44
N GLN A 101 10.00 4.45 -7.61
CA GLN A 101 11.23 5.23 -7.46
C GLN A 101 12.34 4.81 -8.43
N PHE A 102 12.16 3.70 -9.16
CA PHE A 102 13.20 3.13 -10.03
C PHE A 102 12.77 3.13 -11.50
N GLN A 103 13.74 3.35 -12.39
CA GLN A 103 13.60 3.24 -13.83
C GLN A 103 14.52 2.18 -14.40
N VAL A 104 14.19 1.66 -15.59
CA VAL A 104 15.13 0.81 -16.33
C VAL A 104 16.35 1.65 -16.70
N GLY A 105 17.55 1.12 -16.45
CA GLY A 105 18.82 1.82 -16.57
C GLY A 105 19.37 2.33 -15.24
N ASP A 106 18.57 2.39 -14.17
CA ASP A 106 19.06 2.84 -12.87
C ASP A 106 20.13 1.89 -12.31
N ARG A 107 21.21 2.49 -11.81
CA ARG A 107 22.25 1.81 -11.03
C ARG A 107 21.76 1.59 -9.61
N VAL A 108 21.89 0.36 -9.13
CA VAL A 108 21.37 -0.04 -7.81
C VAL A 108 22.38 -0.88 -7.05
N THR A 109 22.27 -0.82 -5.72
CA THR A 109 22.90 -1.77 -4.80
C THR A 109 21.82 -2.54 -4.06
N LEU A 110 22.08 -3.82 -3.85
CA LEU A 110 21.20 -4.73 -3.12
C LEU A 110 21.39 -4.55 -1.61
N THR A 111 20.31 -4.26 -0.91
CA THR A 111 20.33 -3.97 0.54
C THR A 111 20.15 -5.23 1.38
N ASN A 112 20.18 -5.07 2.71
CA ASN A 112 19.91 -6.14 3.67
C ASN A 112 18.51 -6.77 3.56
N GLY A 113 17.58 -6.10 2.86
CA GLY A 113 16.25 -6.61 2.53
C GLY A 113 16.25 -7.73 1.49
N ILE A 114 17.37 -7.93 0.79
CA ILE A 114 17.49 -8.99 -0.22
C ILE A 114 17.73 -10.36 0.39
N ARG A 115 17.14 -11.35 -0.26
CA ARG A 115 17.47 -12.75 -0.11
C ARG A 115 17.82 -13.34 -1.48
N PRO A 116 18.88 -14.16 -1.57
CA PRO A 116 19.73 -14.68 -0.47
C PRO A 116 20.71 -13.64 0.07
N LEU A 117 21.25 -13.89 1.27
CA LEU A 117 22.15 -12.96 1.97
C LEU A 117 23.46 -12.70 1.21
N TYR A 118 23.96 -13.67 0.43
CA TYR A 118 25.20 -13.49 -0.34
C TYR A 118 25.06 -12.45 -1.48
N LEU A 119 23.85 -12.01 -1.82
CA LEU A 119 23.64 -10.94 -2.79
C LEU A 119 23.65 -9.55 -2.16
N GLN A 120 23.73 -9.44 -0.83
CA GLN A 120 23.76 -8.15 -0.16
C GLN A 120 25.03 -7.39 -0.51
N GLY A 121 24.91 -6.11 -0.79
CA GLY A 121 25.99 -5.25 -1.24
C GLY A 121 26.32 -5.38 -2.72
N ALA A 122 25.81 -6.42 -3.41
CA ALA A 122 26.01 -6.55 -4.85
C ALA A 122 25.42 -5.35 -5.60
N THR A 123 26.05 -4.97 -6.70
CA THR A 123 25.66 -3.84 -7.54
C THR A 123 25.21 -4.33 -8.91
N GLY A 124 24.38 -3.53 -9.57
CA GLY A 124 23.89 -3.86 -10.90
C GLY A 124 23.02 -2.75 -11.49
N THR A 125 22.42 -3.07 -12.63
CA THR A 125 21.50 -2.17 -13.35
C THR A 125 20.11 -2.78 -13.40
N VAL A 126 19.07 -1.97 -13.15
CA VAL A 126 17.69 -2.39 -13.40
C VAL A 126 17.48 -2.54 -14.90
N THR A 127 17.19 -3.75 -15.39
CA THR A 127 17.00 -4.04 -16.81
C THR A 127 15.54 -4.23 -17.20
N GLY A 128 14.64 -4.38 -16.24
CA GLY A 128 13.22 -4.56 -16.51
C GLY A 128 12.41 -4.86 -15.27
N TRP A 129 11.18 -5.32 -15.50
CA TRP A 129 10.21 -5.62 -14.46
C TRP A 129 9.49 -6.94 -14.75
N ALA A 130 9.34 -7.77 -13.72
CA ALA A 130 8.54 -8.99 -13.76
C ALA A 130 7.50 -8.95 -12.65
N HIS A 131 6.25 -8.69 -13.02
CA HIS A 131 5.16 -8.41 -12.08
C HIS A 131 5.49 -7.22 -11.16
N GLN A 132 5.72 -7.47 -9.87
CA GLN A 132 6.05 -6.45 -8.87
C GLN A 132 7.54 -6.45 -8.49
N ASN A 133 8.36 -7.27 -9.18
CA ASN A 133 9.79 -7.38 -8.93
C ASN A 133 10.57 -6.65 -10.01
N ALA A 134 11.65 -5.98 -9.61
CA ALA A 134 12.65 -5.49 -10.53
C ALA A 134 13.49 -6.66 -11.05
N ILE A 135 13.86 -6.59 -12.32
CA ILE A 135 14.89 -7.42 -12.93
C ILE A 135 16.18 -6.60 -12.88
N VAL A 136 17.20 -7.14 -12.23
CA VAL A 136 18.51 -6.50 -12.09
C VAL A 136 19.55 -7.38 -12.75
N HIS A 137 20.38 -6.80 -13.61
CA HIS A 137 21.58 -7.43 -14.11
C HIS A 137 22.75 -7.02 -13.21
N LEU A 138 23.30 -7.99 -12.48
CA LEU A 138 24.44 -7.80 -11.59
C LEU A 138 25.70 -7.48 -12.39
N ASP A 139 26.55 -6.61 -11.84
CA ASP A 139 27.86 -6.32 -12.44
C ASP A 139 28.78 -7.52 -12.40
N HIS A 140 28.70 -8.28 -11.31
CA HIS A 140 29.48 -9.48 -11.06
C HIS A 140 28.52 -10.65 -10.80
N PRO A 141 28.31 -11.55 -11.79
CA PRO A 141 27.52 -12.76 -11.59
C PRO A 141 28.03 -13.55 -10.37
N THR A 142 27.14 -13.86 -9.44
CA THR A 142 27.52 -14.47 -8.15
C THR A 142 26.53 -15.56 -7.75
N GLY A 143 27.05 -16.63 -7.15
CA GLY A 143 26.25 -17.72 -6.58
C GLY A 143 25.41 -18.46 -7.63
N ARG A 144 24.10 -18.55 -7.41
CA ARG A 144 23.19 -19.31 -8.28
C ARG A 144 22.77 -18.55 -9.56
N PHE A 145 23.31 -17.36 -9.80
CA PHE A 145 22.93 -16.50 -10.92
C PHE A 145 24.13 -16.26 -11.85
N PRO A 146 24.60 -17.30 -12.56
CA PRO A 146 25.78 -17.21 -13.42
C PRO A 146 25.57 -16.26 -14.61
N GLY A 147 24.32 -16.02 -15.02
CA GLY A 147 23.97 -15.03 -16.04
C GLY A 147 23.78 -13.60 -15.51
N GLY A 148 24.02 -13.35 -14.22
CA GLY A 148 23.90 -12.02 -13.61
C GLY A 148 22.47 -11.50 -13.43
N GLU A 149 21.48 -12.05 -14.14
CA GLU A 149 20.09 -11.61 -14.01
C GLU A 149 19.41 -12.17 -12.76
N ILE A 150 18.83 -11.28 -11.96
CA ILE A 150 18.04 -11.63 -10.78
C ILE A 150 16.69 -10.92 -10.79
N ARG A 151 15.68 -11.57 -10.21
CA ARG A 151 14.40 -10.96 -9.88
C ARG A 151 14.37 -10.67 -8.39
N CYS A 152 14.13 -9.42 -8.02
CA CYS A 152 14.14 -9.01 -6.62
C CYS A 152 13.05 -7.98 -6.30
N PRO A 153 12.54 -7.98 -5.05
CA PRO A 153 11.59 -6.97 -4.62
C PRO A 153 12.27 -5.59 -4.57
N PRO A 154 11.59 -4.52 -5.01
CA PRO A 154 12.10 -3.14 -4.99
C PRO A 154 12.53 -2.67 -3.60
N LEU A 155 11.89 -3.19 -2.54
CA LEU A 155 12.26 -2.90 -1.14
C LEU A 155 13.70 -3.33 -0.78
N GLY A 156 14.27 -4.26 -1.56
CA GLY A 156 15.66 -4.70 -1.39
C GLY A 156 16.66 -3.90 -2.22
N LEU A 157 16.24 -2.85 -2.91
CA LEU A 157 17.11 -2.05 -3.77
C LEU A 157 17.34 -0.66 -3.16
N ARG A 158 18.53 -0.11 -3.41
CA ARG A 158 18.85 1.29 -3.18
C ARG A 158 19.53 1.83 -4.42
N ARG A 159 19.07 2.99 -4.91
CA ARG A 159 19.71 3.65 -6.06
C ARG A 159 21.11 4.09 -5.68
N LEU A 160 22.07 3.82 -6.55
CA LEU A 160 23.40 4.41 -6.49
C LEU A 160 23.31 5.76 -7.18
N VAL A 161 23.69 6.81 -6.46
CA VAL A 161 23.85 8.14 -7.04
C VAL A 161 25.33 8.24 -7.32
N ASP A 162 25.69 8.29 -8.60
CA ASP A 162 27.05 8.60 -9.03
C ASP A 162 27.38 10.06 -8.72
#